data_AF-A0AAX3H5N6-F1
#
_entry.id   AF-A0AAX3H5N6-F1
#
_cell.length_a   1.000
_cell.length_b   1.000
_cell.length_c   1.000
_cell.angle_alpha   90.00
_cell.angle_beta   90.00
_cell.angle_gamma   90.00
#
_symmetry.space_group_name_H-M   'P 1'
#
loop_
_entity.id
_entity.type
_entity.pdbx_description
1 polymer ?
#
loop_
_entity_poly.entity_id
_entity_poly.type
_entity_poly.pdbx_seq_one_letter_code
_entity_poly.pdbx_strand_id
1 'polypeptide(L)'
;MTAKNVKKVYLRGIEILEEELVRLKNFYELMMSRKLDTNSIAYNDTLMELSSFFKSYIIKFEAQDIPVSIDYPLALDDMDIQGIYYVKNYIESIDIENRFCNLFKKKDREKLFYDYGVTYKIDCDVILVNLFELIINNCIFSTILGNEVTNLEISEYEYEFLEKQFKNICNNIAEDKVIVSEESNIIELIEVDDSFNTEADSNLDYNDFEKITLILMEAIEVLVKRLRIEDEVVIRYIKKYEKRFIESVLSSIKSNTFKSMVTVSKNKNEQLESYIVDDESKLDDESFRKIFNEILDSTSIIEKIRIIKENINAKKDFIDILESECLFGEEYLMLFASLSELELAILGSVVFYEDIRMREINILEFLLNKKTETTLWKIEYLKFMKRQSEDKIRSIEEHMNKIN
;
A
#
# COMPACT_ATOMS: atom_id res chain seq x y z
N MET A 1 10.64 9.66 -53.01
CA MET A 1 11.63 8.64 -52.56
C MET A 1 11.70 7.52 -53.59
N THR A 2 12.89 7.08 -54.02
CA THR A 2 13.05 5.90 -54.87
C THR A 2 12.93 4.61 -54.05
N ALA A 3 12.52 3.48 -54.64
CA ALA A 3 12.36 2.19 -53.94
C ALA A 3 13.64 1.74 -53.19
N LYS A 4 14.82 2.04 -53.74
CA LYS A 4 16.13 1.77 -53.12
C LYS A 4 16.34 2.61 -51.84
N ASN A 5 15.83 3.84 -51.81
CA ASN A 5 15.87 4.69 -50.61
C ASN A 5 14.88 4.23 -49.54
N VAL A 6 13.68 3.76 -49.92
CA VAL A 6 12.68 3.22 -48.98
C VAL A 6 13.23 1.98 -48.26
N LYS A 7 13.79 1.02 -49.01
CA LYS A 7 14.39 -0.20 -48.43
C LYS A 7 15.53 0.12 -47.45
N LYS A 8 16.38 1.10 -47.78
CA LYS A 8 17.49 1.51 -46.90
C LYS A 8 16.98 2.12 -45.59
N VAL A 9 15.97 3.00 -45.66
CA VAL A 9 15.34 3.60 -44.47
C VAL A 9 14.68 2.53 -43.60
N TYR A 10 13.96 1.58 -44.23
CA TYR A 10 13.33 0.47 -43.52
C TYR A 10 14.34 -0.42 -42.76
N LEU A 11 15.40 -0.86 -43.44
CA LEU A 11 16.45 -1.67 -42.80
C LEU A 11 17.15 -0.91 -41.67
N ARG A 12 17.36 0.40 -41.85
CA ARG A 12 17.92 1.25 -40.79
C ARG A 12 16.98 1.37 -39.59
N GLY A 13 15.67 1.44 -39.82
CA GLY A 13 14.67 1.43 -38.75
C GLY A 13 14.72 0.14 -37.94
N ILE A 14 14.85 -1.01 -38.59
CA ILE A 14 15.02 -2.31 -37.92
C ILE A 14 16.26 -2.30 -37.04
N GLU A 15 17.41 -1.86 -37.55
CA GLU A 15 18.65 -1.78 -36.77
C GLU A 15 18.47 -0.92 -35.51
N ILE A 16 17.78 0.22 -35.63
CA ILE A 16 17.48 1.11 -34.47
C ILE A 16 16.62 0.38 -33.42
N LEU A 17 15.58 -0.33 -33.85
CA LEU A 17 14.69 -1.05 -32.94
C LEU A 17 15.40 -2.26 -32.28
N GLU A 18 16.29 -2.94 -33.01
CA GLU A 18 17.13 -4.02 -32.46
C GLU A 18 18.09 -3.48 -31.40
N GLU A 19 18.74 -2.34 -31.65
CA GLU A 19 19.60 -1.66 -30.67
C GLU A 19 18.80 -1.22 -29.42
N GLU A 20 17.61 -0.64 -29.61
CA GLU A 20 16.75 -0.21 -28.49
C GLU A 20 16.25 -1.39 -27.68
N LEU A 21 15.92 -2.54 -28.30
CA LEU A 21 15.47 -3.74 -27.57
C LEU A 21 16.56 -4.28 -26.64
N VAL A 22 17.82 -4.28 -27.10
CA VAL A 22 18.96 -4.69 -26.26
C VAL A 22 19.18 -3.70 -25.11
N ARG A 23 19.13 -2.39 -25.37
CA ARG A 23 19.25 -1.36 -24.32
C ARG A 23 18.14 -1.47 -23.29
N LEU A 24 16.90 -1.63 -23.74
CA LEU A 24 15.73 -1.74 -22.88
C LEU A 24 15.79 -2.99 -22.01
N LYS A 25 16.27 -4.12 -22.55
CA LYS A 25 16.46 -5.35 -21.76
C LYS A 25 17.46 -5.15 -20.62
N ASN A 26 18.61 -4.52 -20.90
CA ASN A 26 19.60 -4.23 -19.88
C ASN A 26 19.05 -3.26 -18.82
N PHE A 27 18.25 -2.26 -19.24
CA PHE A 27 17.60 -1.34 -18.32
C PHE A 27 16.52 -2.03 -17.47
N TYR A 28 15.76 -2.95 -18.03
CA TYR A 28 14.79 -3.78 -17.30
C TYR A 28 15.46 -4.59 -16.19
N GLU A 29 16.60 -5.24 -16.47
CA GLU A 29 17.35 -5.98 -15.45
C GLU A 29 17.82 -5.07 -14.31
N LEU A 30 18.25 -3.84 -14.64
CA LEU A 30 18.61 -2.83 -13.65
C LEU A 30 17.38 -2.36 -12.84
N MET A 31 16.24 -2.12 -13.47
CA MET A 31 14.98 -1.76 -12.80
C MET A 31 14.53 -2.88 -11.86
N MET A 32 14.64 -4.15 -12.27
CA MET A 32 14.30 -5.31 -11.43
C MET A 32 15.13 -5.38 -10.14
N SER A 33 16.39 -4.93 -10.16
CA SER A 33 17.22 -4.82 -8.93
C SER A 33 16.73 -3.76 -7.94
N ARG A 34 15.90 -2.82 -8.41
CA ARG A 34 15.27 -1.76 -7.62
C ARG A 34 13.77 -1.96 -7.43
N LYS A 35 13.22 -3.12 -7.80
CA LYS A 35 11.78 -3.39 -7.69
C LYS A 35 11.30 -3.17 -6.25
N LEU A 36 10.05 -2.78 -6.09
CA LEU A 36 9.42 -2.77 -4.77
C LEU A 36 9.28 -4.19 -4.22
N ASP A 37 9.58 -4.32 -2.93
CA ASP A 37 9.22 -5.48 -2.12
C ASP A 37 7.79 -5.27 -1.61
N THR A 38 6.84 -5.97 -2.23
CA THR A 38 5.39 -5.85 -2.04
C THR A 38 4.70 -7.12 -2.52
N ASN A 39 3.53 -7.43 -1.94
CA ASN A 39 2.70 -8.57 -2.30
C ASN A 39 1.64 -8.25 -3.38
N SER A 40 1.64 -7.02 -3.91
CA SER A 40 0.77 -6.67 -5.05
C SER A 40 1.00 -7.62 -6.23
N ILE A 41 -0.01 -8.45 -6.50
CA ILE A 41 -0.02 -9.45 -7.57
C ILE A 41 0.09 -8.74 -8.91
N ALA A 42 -0.74 -7.71 -9.14
CA ALA A 42 -0.73 -6.95 -10.39
C ALA A 42 0.64 -6.36 -10.71
N TYR A 43 1.33 -5.78 -9.71
CA TYR A 43 2.68 -5.25 -9.88
C TYR A 43 3.70 -6.35 -10.21
N ASN A 44 3.74 -7.43 -9.42
CA ASN A 44 4.72 -8.50 -9.59
C ASN A 44 4.49 -9.29 -10.89
N ASP A 45 3.24 -9.63 -11.22
CA ASP A 45 2.86 -10.35 -12.43
C ASP A 45 3.15 -9.51 -13.67
N THR A 46 2.83 -8.21 -13.66
CA THR A 46 3.16 -7.32 -14.78
C THR A 46 4.67 -7.28 -15.01
N LEU A 47 5.49 -7.19 -13.96
CA LEU A 47 6.94 -7.24 -14.11
C LEU A 47 7.44 -8.57 -14.68
N MET A 48 6.82 -9.69 -14.28
CA MET A 48 7.14 -11.02 -14.82
C MET A 48 6.74 -11.15 -16.28
N GLU A 49 5.55 -10.68 -16.66
CA GLU A 49 5.05 -10.65 -18.04
C GLU A 49 5.93 -9.78 -18.94
N LEU A 50 6.37 -8.60 -18.46
CA LEU A 50 7.34 -7.75 -19.16
C LEU A 50 8.67 -8.46 -19.44
N SER A 51 9.06 -9.46 -18.64
CA SER A 51 10.25 -10.27 -18.95
C SER A 51 10.05 -11.13 -20.20
N SER A 52 8.81 -11.59 -20.45
CA SER A 52 8.43 -12.40 -21.59
C SER A 52 8.43 -11.59 -22.88
N PHE A 53 8.15 -10.28 -22.81
CA PHE A 53 8.22 -9.35 -23.95
C PHE A 53 9.54 -9.48 -24.72
N PHE A 54 10.68 -9.53 -24.02
CA PHE A 54 12.00 -9.63 -24.66
C PHE A 54 12.25 -10.95 -25.39
N LYS A 55 11.40 -11.97 -25.19
CA LYS A 55 11.45 -13.26 -25.87
C LYS A 55 10.44 -13.34 -27.02
N SER A 56 9.26 -12.76 -26.85
CA SER A 56 8.12 -12.90 -27.76
C SER A 56 7.97 -11.75 -28.76
N TYR A 57 8.56 -10.57 -28.50
CA TYR A 57 8.39 -9.40 -29.35
C TYR A 57 9.05 -9.56 -30.73
N ILE A 58 8.30 -9.22 -31.79
CA ILE A 58 8.74 -9.35 -33.18
C ILE A 58 8.85 -7.95 -33.81
N ILE A 59 10.08 -7.51 -34.08
CA ILE A 59 10.35 -6.18 -34.66
C ILE A 59 9.83 -6.04 -36.10
N LYS A 60 9.80 -7.12 -36.88
CA LYS A 60 9.55 -7.08 -38.33
C LYS A 60 8.08 -7.27 -38.72
N PHE A 61 7.23 -7.71 -37.79
CA PHE A 61 5.82 -8.00 -38.02
C PHE A 61 5.03 -7.51 -36.82
N GLU A 62 4.00 -6.70 -37.06
CA GLU A 62 3.13 -6.16 -36.02
C GLU A 62 3.92 -5.53 -34.86
N ALA A 63 4.92 -4.71 -35.20
CA ALA A 63 5.83 -4.11 -34.22
C ALA A 63 5.12 -3.19 -33.21
N GLN A 64 3.90 -2.74 -33.51
CA GLN A 64 3.04 -2.00 -32.60
C GLN A 64 2.39 -2.88 -31.52
N ASP A 65 2.29 -4.19 -31.75
CA ASP A 65 1.65 -5.12 -30.84
C ASP A 65 2.58 -5.48 -29.69
N ILE A 66 2.00 -5.53 -28.49
CA ILE A 66 2.70 -5.81 -27.24
C ILE A 66 2.09 -7.11 -26.71
N PRO A 67 2.74 -8.26 -26.95
CA PRO A 67 2.18 -9.58 -26.64
C PRO A 67 2.39 -9.94 -25.16
N VAL A 68 2.03 -9.04 -24.24
CA VAL A 68 2.10 -9.24 -22.79
C VAL A 68 0.87 -8.64 -22.11
N SER A 69 0.45 -9.25 -21.00
CA SER A 69 -0.59 -8.69 -20.14
C SER A 69 0.04 -7.63 -19.22
N ILE A 70 -0.55 -6.45 -19.19
CA ILE A 70 -0.14 -5.35 -18.31
C ILE A 70 -1.35 -4.99 -17.46
N ASP A 71 -1.32 -5.45 -16.21
CA ASP A 71 -2.42 -5.30 -15.26
C ASP A 71 -2.18 -4.17 -14.24
N TYR A 72 -0.91 -3.81 -14.01
CA TYR A 72 -0.54 -2.72 -13.11
C TYR A 72 -0.69 -1.35 -13.79
N PRO A 73 -1.43 -0.39 -13.20
CA PRO A 73 -1.55 0.96 -13.76
C PRO A 73 -0.35 1.84 -13.39
N LEU A 74 0.07 2.72 -14.31
CA LEU A 74 1.05 3.78 -14.03
C LEU A 74 0.38 5.08 -13.55
N ALA A 75 1.10 5.84 -12.72
CA ALA A 75 0.64 7.17 -12.30
C ALA A 75 0.69 8.18 -13.45
N LEU A 76 1.55 7.97 -14.44
CA LEU A 76 1.61 8.73 -15.68
C LEU A 76 1.78 7.75 -16.85
N ASP A 77 0.66 7.37 -17.45
CA ASP A 77 0.63 6.48 -18.63
C ASP A 77 0.32 7.27 -19.91
N ASP A 78 1.00 6.92 -20.99
CA ASP A 78 0.82 7.50 -22.32
C ASP A 78 0.44 6.38 -23.31
N MET A 79 -0.86 6.10 -23.35
CA MET A 79 -1.44 5.06 -24.21
C MET A 79 -1.49 5.44 -25.70
N ASP A 80 -1.09 6.66 -26.09
CA ASP A 80 -0.99 7.05 -27.50
C ASP A 80 0.28 6.46 -28.16
N ILE A 81 1.24 5.99 -27.36
CA ILE A 81 2.47 5.36 -27.81
C ILE A 81 2.27 3.84 -27.92
N GLN A 82 2.94 3.21 -28.89
CA GLN A 82 2.77 1.78 -29.19
C GLN A 82 4.10 1.05 -29.36
N GLY A 83 4.03 -0.30 -29.34
CA GLY A 83 5.18 -1.18 -29.55
C GLY A 83 6.28 -1.01 -28.51
N ILE A 84 7.54 -1.16 -28.94
CA ILE A 84 8.71 -1.07 -28.05
C ILE A 84 8.80 0.26 -27.28
N TYR A 85 8.36 1.38 -27.86
CA TYR A 85 8.45 2.69 -27.19
C TYR A 85 7.45 2.82 -26.04
N TYR A 86 6.29 2.18 -26.15
CA TYR A 86 5.35 2.10 -25.02
C TYR A 86 5.97 1.28 -23.89
N VAL A 87 6.48 0.08 -24.20
CA VAL A 87 7.12 -0.78 -23.19
C VAL A 87 8.33 -0.10 -22.55
N LYS A 88 9.10 0.66 -23.34
CA LYS A 88 10.18 1.50 -22.85
C LYS A 88 9.68 2.54 -21.85
N ASN A 89 8.71 3.36 -22.23
CA ASN A 89 8.13 4.38 -21.35
C ASN A 89 7.56 3.74 -20.08
N TYR A 90 6.92 2.59 -20.22
CA TYR A 90 6.35 1.86 -19.09
C TYR A 90 7.43 1.42 -18.08
N ILE A 91 8.51 0.79 -18.56
CA ILE A 91 9.63 0.35 -17.71
C ILE A 91 10.39 1.54 -17.12
N GLU A 92 10.54 2.64 -17.86
CA GLU A 92 11.16 3.87 -17.34
C GLU A 92 10.30 4.51 -16.25
N SER A 93 8.98 4.61 -16.45
CA SER A 93 8.04 5.12 -15.44
C SER A 93 8.04 4.25 -14.18
N ILE A 94 7.94 2.93 -14.31
CA ILE A 94 7.92 2.04 -13.13
C ILE A 94 9.24 2.08 -12.36
N ASP A 95 10.38 2.24 -13.05
CA ASP A 95 11.68 2.43 -12.38
C ASP A 95 11.68 3.72 -11.54
N ILE A 96 11.18 4.82 -12.09
CA ILE A 96 11.11 6.10 -11.37
C ILE A 96 10.19 5.99 -10.16
N GLU A 97 9.01 5.38 -10.32
CA GLU A 97 8.06 5.11 -9.24
C GLU A 97 8.70 4.25 -8.13
N ASN A 98 9.36 3.16 -8.50
CA ASN A 98 10.06 2.28 -7.57
C ASN A 98 11.13 3.01 -6.77
N ARG A 99 11.91 3.87 -7.43
CA ARG A 99 12.97 4.65 -6.78
C ARG A 99 12.40 5.61 -5.75
N PHE A 100 11.27 6.25 -6.04
CA PHE A 100 10.58 7.12 -5.09
C PHE A 100 10.02 6.32 -3.90
N CYS A 101 9.28 5.24 -4.18
CA CYS A 101 8.67 4.42 -3.15
C CYS A 101 9.72 3.78 -2.21
N ASN A 102 10.90 3.43 -2.73
CA ASN A 102 12.00 2.90 -1.92
C ASN A 102 12.68 3.93 -0.99
N LEU A 103 12.29 5.20 -1.02
CA LEU A 103 12.67 6.19 0.00
C LEU A 103 11.99 5.93 1.35
N PHE A 104 10.87 5.20 1.35
CA PHE A 104 10.10 4.86 2.54
C PHE A 104 10.43 3.45 3.01
N LYS A 105 10.34 3.17 4.32
CA LYS A 105 10.60 1.83 4.84
C LYS A 105 9.48 0.89 4.42
N LYS A 106 9.83 -0.39 4.19
CA LYS A 106 8.88 -1.45 3.83
C LYS A 106 7.65 -1.46 4.75
N LYS A 107 7.88 -1.50 6.07
CA LYS A 107 6.82 -1.48 7.09
C LYS A 107 5.82 -0.32 6.94
N ASP A 108 6.33 0.88 6.63
CA ASP A 108 5.48 2.07 6.51
C ASP A 108 4.62 2.01 5.23
N ARG A 109 5.18 1.48 4.14
CA ARG A 109 4.44 1.26 2.88
C ARG A 109 3.38 0.17 3.02
N GLU A 110 3.73 -0.97 3.62
CA GLU A 110 2.81 -2.09 3.81
C GLU A 110 1.64 -1.70 4.72
N LYS A 111 1.91 -0.94 5.79
CA LYS A 111 0.85 -0.40 6.62
C LYS A 111 -0.10 0.48 5.81
N LEU A 112 0.42 1.37 4.97
CA LEU A 112 -0.39 2.21 4.10
C LEU A 112 -1.26 1.37 3.14
N PHE A 113 -0.69 0.34 2.52
CA PHE A 113 -1.43 -0.56 1.63
C PHE A 113 -2.52 -1.34 2.37
N TYR A 114 -2.22 -1.79 3.58
CA TYR A 114 -3.18 -2.45 4.46
C TYR A 114 -4.33 -1.52 4.84
N ASP A 115 -4.04 -0.31 5.31
CA ASP A 115 -5.06 0.69 5.66
C ASP A 115 -5.95 1.02 4.46
N TYR A 116 -5.38 1.04 3.25
CA TYR A 116 -6.12 1.22 2.01
C TYR A 116 -7.04 0.02 1.74
N GLY A 117 -6.53 -1.22 1.80
CA GLY A 117 -7.31 -2.43 1.60
C GLY A 117 -8.48 -2.54 2.58
N VAL A 118 -8.24 -2.28 3.87
CA VAL A 118 -9.29 -2.25 4.91
C VAL A 118 -10.36 -1.20 4.60
N THR A 119 -9.95 -0.01 4.18
CA THR A 119 -10.88 1.10 3.88
C THR A 119 -11.86 0.74 2.76
N TYR A 120 -11.39 0.02 1.73
CA TYR A 120 -12.20 -0.33 0.57
C TYR A 120 -12.72 -1.77 0.58
N LYS A 121 -12.38 -2.57 1.60
CA LYS A 121 -12.68 -4.00 1.69
C LYS A 121 -12.14 -4.77 0.48
N ILE A 122 -10.92 -4.43 0.08
CA ILE A 122 -10.20 -5.04 -1.02
C ILE A 122 -9.02 -5.79 -0.43
N ASP A 123 -8.79 -7.00 -0.93
CA ASP A 123 -7.57 -7.75 -0.63
C ASP A 123 -6.34 -6.94 -1.07
N CYS A 124 -5.40 -6.75 -0.15
CA CYS A 124 -4.22 -5.90 -0.36
C CYS A 124 -3.34 -6.39 -1.51
N ASP A 125 -3.36 -7.70 -1.76
CA ASP A 125 -2.55 -8.32 -2.80
C ASP A 125 -3.17 -8.14 -4.19
N VAL A 126 -4.49 -7.98 -4.26
CA VAL A 126 -5.26 -7.82 -5.51
C VAL A 126 -5.52 -6.35 -5.83
N ILE A 127 -4.85 -5.43 -5.15
CA ILE A 127 -4.97 -3.99 -5.40
C ILE A 127 -4.53 -3.66 -6.84
N LEU A 128 -5.49 -3.19 -7.65
CA LEU A 128 -5.27 -2.66 -9.00
C LEU A 128 -5.12 -1.14 -8.98
N VAL A 129 -4.25 -0.62 -8.11
CA VAL A 129 -3.93 0.81 -8.07
C VAL A 129 -2.43 1.01 -8.11
N ASN A 130 -2.03 2.20 -8.55
CA ASN A 130 -0.63 2.55 -8.60
C ASN A 130 -0.07 2.77 -7.18
N LEU A 131 0.94 2.00 -6.79
CA LEU A 131 1.52 2.05 -5.43
C LEU A 131 2.27 3.35 -5.17
N PHE A 132 2.88 3.95 -6.20
CA PHE A 132 3.50 5.26 -6.11
C PHE A 132 2.46 6.34 -5.81
N GLU A 133 1.32 6.31 -6.50
CA GLU A 133 0.22 7.24 -6.29
C GLU A 133 -0.32 7.16 -4.85
N LEU A 134 -0.49 5.95 -4.29
CA LEU A 134 -0.85 5.81 -2.86
C LEU A 134 0.16 6.48 -1.93
N ILE A 135 1.45 6.18 -2.12
CA ILE A 135 2.52 6.66 -1.25
C ILE A 135 2.67 8.17 -1.36
N ILE A 136 2.77 8.72 -2.58
CA ILE A 136 3.00 10.15 -2.79
C ILE A 136 1.81 10.99 -2.31
N ASN A 137 0.57 10.54 -2.53
CA ASN A 137 -0.61 11.27 -2.10
C ASN A 137 -0.63 11.40 -0.57
N ASN A 138 -0.51 10.28 0.13
CA ASN A 138 -0.47 10.27 1.60
C ASN A 138 0.72 11.08 2.13
N CYS A 139 1.88 10.98 1.49
CA CYS A 139 3.06 11.76 1.86
C CYS A 139 2.84 13.28 1.71
N ILE A 140 2.22 13.73 0.60
CA ILE A 140 1.91 15.16 0.39
C ILE A 140 0.92 15.66 1.44
N PHE A 141 -0.16 14.93 1.71
CA PHE A 141 -1.14 15.33 2.72
C PHE A 141 -0.57 15.32 4.14
N SER A 142 0.23 14.32 4.47
CA SER A 142 0.98 14.26 5.73
C SER A 142 1.93 15.46 5.88
N THR A 143 2.58 15.87 4.77
CA THR A 143 3.43 17.07 4.75
C THR A 143 2.63 18.35 5.01
N ILE A 144 1.42 18.48 4.44
CA ILE A 144 0.51 19.62 4.70
C ILE A 144 0.09 19.69 6.17
N LEU A 145 -0.13 18.52 6.79
CA LEU A 145 -0.45 18.39 8.21
C LEU A 145 0.74 18.72 9.14
N GLY A 146 1.93 18.95 8.58
CA GLY A 146 3.13 19.29 9.33
C GLY A 146 3.88 18.08 9.91
N ASN A 147 3.50 16.87 9.50
CA ASN A 147 4.20 15.65 9.91
C ASN A 147 5.57 15.52 9.23
N GLU A 148 6.36 14.56 9.71
CA GLU A 148 7.60 14.16 9.04
C GLU A 148 7.29 13.63 7.63
N VAL A 149 8.11 14.00 6.64
CA VAL A 149 7.86 13.64 5.23
C VAL A 149 7.92 12.14 4.96
N THR A 150 8.52 11.35 5.85
CA THR A 150 8.52 9.88 5.77
C THR A 150 7.29 9.25 6.44
N ASN A 151 6.48 10.02 7.15
CA ASN A 151 5.28 9.52 7.81
C ASN A 151 4.14 9.41 6.79
N LEU A 152 3.70 8.19 6.51
CA LEU A 152 2.59 7.90 5.60
C LEU A 152 1.24 7.80 6.34
N GLU A 153 1.26 7.74 7.67
CA GLU A 153 0.06 7.62 8.48
C GLU A 153 -0.66 8.97 8.67
N ILE A 154 -1.96 8.98 8.37
CA ILE A 154 -2.85 10.11 8.62
C ILE A 154 -4.01 9.57 9.45
N SER A 155 -4.15 9.99 10.70
CA SER A 155 -5.27 9.59 11.56
C SER A 155 -6.62 10.16 11.08
N GLU A 156 -7.74 9.60 11.53
CA GLU A 156 -9.07 10.13 11.19
C GLU A 156 -9.23 11.60 11.62
N TYR A 157 -8.66 11.99 12.77
CA TYR A 157 -8.65 13.38 13.22
C TYR A 157 -7.86 14.30 12.28
N GLU A 158 -6.68 13.87 11.83
CA GLU A 158 -5.87 14.63 10.88
C GLU A 158 -6.55 14.75 9.52
N TYR A 159 -7.20 13.68 9.05
CA TYR A 159 -8.00 13.69 7.85
C TYR A 159 -9.18 14.68 7.95
N GLU A 160 -9.96 14.61 9.04
CA GLU A 160 -11.09 15.52 9.27
C GLU A 160 -10.62 16.99 9.35
N PHE A 161 -9.45 17.22 9.97
CA PHE A 161 -8.83 18.54 10.01
C PHE A 161 -8.45 19.03 8.61
N LEU A 162 -7.77 18.19 7.82
CA LEU A 162 -7.36 18.52 6.44
C LEU A 162 -8.57 18.81 5.55
N GLU A 163 -9.59 17.96 5.60
CA GLU A 163 -10.83 18.12 4.85
C GLU A 163 -11.53 19.44 5.23
N LYS A 164 -11.59 19.75 6.53
CA LYS A 164 -12.14 21.01 7.02
C LYS A 164 -11.33 22.22 6.56
N GLN A 165 -10.00 22.14 6.54
CA GLN A 165 -9.15 23.22 6.03
C GLN A 165 -9.43 23.49 4.55
N PHE A 166 -9.45 22.46 3.71
CA PHE A 166 -9.77 22.63 2.29
C PHE A 166 -11.20 23.15 2.06
N LYS A 167 -12.20 22.62 2.77
CA LYS A 167 -13.58 23.13 2.71
C LYS A 167 -13.68 24.58 3.18
N ASN A 168 -12.97 24.95 4.24
CA ASN A 168 -12.96 26.32 4.74
C ASN A 168 -12.29 27.27 3.75
N ILE A 169 -11.18 26.89 3.12
CA ILE A 169 -10.55 27.69 2.06
C ILE A 169 -11.55 27.91 0.91
N CYS A 170 -12.34 26.88 0.56
CA CYS A 170 -13.42 26.98 -0.41
C CYS A 170 -14.67 27.76 0.06
N ASN A 171 -14.90 27.88 1.37
CA ASN A 171 -16.13 28.49 1.93
C ASN A 171 -15.90 29.90 2.51
N ASN A 172 -14.66 30.29 2.84
CA ASN A 172 -14.29 31.54 3.51
C ASN A 172 -14.42 32.81 2.63
N ILE A 173 -15.37 32.83 1.69
CA ILE A 173 -15.85 34.06 1.04
C ILE A 173 -17.37 34.23 1.21
N ALA A 174 -18.07 33.29 1.89
CA ALA A 174 -19.48 33.46 2.22
C ALA A 174 -19.73 34.38 3.44
N GLU A 175 -18.79 34.45 4.40
CA GLU A 175 -18.97 35.24 5.64
C GLU A 175 -18.21 36.57 5.68
N ASP A 176 -17.19 36.77 4.84
CA ASP A 176 -16.51 38.08 4.69
C ASP A 176 -17.35 39.14 3.95
N LYS A 177 -18.61 38.81 3.58
CA LYS A 177 -19.61 39.79 3.08
C LYS A 177 -20.53 40.36 4.16
N VAL A 178 -20.48 39.92 5.43
CA VAL A 178 -21.50 40.32 6.44
C VAL A 178 -20.94 41.07 7.65
N ILE A 179 -19.62 41.15 7.87
CA ILE A 179 -19.07 41.88 9.03
C ILE A 179 -18.17 43.03 8.58
N VAL A 180 -18.78 44.08 8.03
CA VAL A 180 -18.23 45.44 8.05
C VAL A 180 -19.18 46.35 8.81
N SER A 181 -19.23 46.19 10.13
CA SER A 181 -19.46 47.31 11.04
C SER A 181 -19.04 46.93 12.45
N GLU A 182 -18.16 47.77 13.01
CA GLU A 182 -17.80 47.91 14.43
C GLU A 182 -16.42 47.36 14.86
N GLU A 183 -15.42 48.15 14.46
CA GLU A 183 -14.35 48.73 15.29
C GLU A 183 -13.38 47.85 16.11
N SER A 184 -12.10 48.05 15.75
CA SER A 184 -10.90 48.12 16.62
C SER A 184 -10.21 46.82 17.04
N ASN A 185 -9.21 46.38 16.29
CA ASN A 185 -7.78 46.63 16.60
C ASN A 185 -6.81 45.71 15.83
N ILE A 186 -5.76 46.36 15.29
CA ILE A 186 -4.38 45.86 15.04
C ILE A 186 -4.08 45.17 13.67
N ILE A 187 -3.47 46.02 12.81
CA ILE A 187 -2.40 45.81 11.79
C ILE A 187 -2.80 45.77 10.29
N GLU A 188 -2.36 46.87 9.64
CA GLU A 188 -2.20 47.29 8.22
C GLU A 188 -2.16 46.20 7.14
N LEU A 189 -3.02 46.19 6.11
CA LEU A 189 -3.14 47.08 4.92
C LEU A 189 -1.95 47.05 3.95
N ILE A 190 -2.14 46.36 2.81
CA ILE A 190 -1.62 46.76 1.49
C ILE A 190 -2.81 46.68 0.49
N GLU A 191 -2.91 47.75 -0.30
CA GLU A 191 -4.03 48.25 -1.12
C GLU A 191 -4.31 47.40 -2.39
N VAL A 192 -5.58 47.07 -2.68
CA VAL A 192 -6.54 47.70 -3.63
C VAL A 192 -6.08 47.72 -5.10
N ASP A 193 -6.79 46.99 -5.98
CA ASP A 193 -7.34 47.60 -7.19
C ASP A 193 -8.57 46.87 -7.77
N ASP A 194 -9.38 47.66 -8.47
CA ASP A 194 -10.84 47.58 -8.66
C ASP A 194 -11.40 46.71 -9.80
N SER A 195 -12.70 46.39 -9.64
CA SER A 195 -13.78 46.23 -10.65
C SER A 195 -13.99 44.89 -11.39
N PHE A 196 -15.15 44.24 -11.18
CA PHE A 196 -16.36 44.35 -12.02
C PHE A 196 -17.49 43.46 -11.46
N ASN A 197 -18.70 44.03 -11.38
CA ASN A 197 -19.95 43.36 -11.00
C ASN A 197 -20.50 42.53 -12.17
N THR A 198 -20.85 41.25 -11.95
CA THR A 198 -22.08 40.65 -12.53
C THR A 198 -22.50 39.37 -11.80
N GLU A 199 -23.74 39.42 -11.31
CA GLU A 199 -24.78 38.42 -11.03
C GLU A 199 -24.46 36.92 -10.83
N ALA A 200 -25.13 36.40 -9.79
CA ALA A 200 -25.05 35.07 -9.18
C ALA A 200 -25.19 33.88 -10.15
N ASP A 201 -24.23 32.97 -10.07
CA ASP A 201 -24.45 31.53 -10.22
C ASP A 201 -23.46 30.78 -9.32
N SER A 202 -23.90 29.66 -8.75
CA SER A 202 -23.20 28.87 -7.73
C SER A 202 -21.90 28.23 -8.24
N ASN A 203 -20.78 28.96 -8.18
CA ASN A 203 -19.46 28.43 -8.52
C ASN A 203 -18.47 28.74 -7.40
N LEU A 204 -17.83 27.70 -6.86
CA LEU A 204 -16.59 27.82 -6.09
C LEU A 204 -15.62 28.73 -6.87
N ASP A 205 -15.15 29.80 -6.23
CA ASP A 205 -14.47 30.89 -6.91
C ASP A 205 -13.09 30.44 -7.43
N TYR A 206 -12.64 31.01 -8.55
CA TYR A 206 -11.34 30.73 -9.16
C TYR A 206 -10.17 30.94 -8.18
N ASN A 207 -10.36 31.89 -7.26
CA ASN A 207 -9.41 32.28 -6.21
C ASN A 207 -9.22 31.21 -5.11
N ASP A 208 -10.23 30.39 -4.82
CA ASP A 208 -10.16 29.35 -3.78
C ASP A 208 -9.27 28.18 -4.23
N PHE A 209 -9.40 27.82 -5.51
CA PHE A 209 -8.56 26.81 -6.14
C PHE A 209 -7.11 27.26 -6.29
N GLU A 210 -6.86 28.56 -6.45
CA GLU A 210 -5.52 29.13 -6.51
C GLU A 210 -4.79 28.96 -5.17
N LYS A 211 -5.45 29.24 -4.03
CA LYS A 211 -4.86 29.03 -2.69
C LYS A 211 -4.55 27.56 -2.41
N ILE A 212 -5.49 26.65 -2.69
CA ILE A 212 -5.26 25.20 -2.49
C ILE A 212 -4.13 24.71 -3.40
N THR A 213 -4.10 25.19 -4.65
CA THR A 213 -3.02 24.89 -5.61
C THR A 213 -1.66 25.32 -5.05
N LEU A 214 -1.53 26.52 -4.49
CA LEU A 214 -0.29 27.01 -3.90
C LEU A 214 0.15 26.14 -2.70
N ILE A 215 -0.76 25.76 -1.81
CA ILE A 215 -0.46 24.87 -0.67
C ILE A 215 0.06 23.51 -1.15
N LEU A 216 -0.58 22.91 -2.17
CA LEU A 216 -0.16 21.62 -2.72
C LEU A 216 1.21 21.71 -3.40
N MET A 217 1.46 22.79 -4.17
CA MET A 217 2.75 23.04 -4.80
C MET A 217 3.87 23.22 -3.76
N GLU A 218 3.63 24.01 -2.72
CA GLU A 218 4.59 24.21 -1.62
C GLU A 218 4.87 22.90 -0.89
N ALA A 219 3.83 22.09 -0.62
CA ALA A 219 3.99 20.79 0.02
C ALA A 219 4.87 19.83 -0.80
N ILE A 220 4.70 19.80 -2.14
CA ILE A 220 5.54 18.98 -3.03
C ILE A 220 6.99 19.49 -3.05
N GLU A 221 7.22 20.80 -3.04
CA GLU A 221 8.56 21.37 -2.96
C GLU A 221 9.25 21.02 -1.63
N VAL A 222 8.52 21.13 -0.52
CA VAL A 222 8.98 20.73 0.81
C VAL A 222 9.31 19.23 0.86
N LEU A 223 8.45 18.39 0.27
CA LEU A 223 8.64 16.95 0.16
C LEU A 223 9.94 16.61 -0.58
N VAL A 224 10.14 17.16 -1.78
CA VAL A 224 11.35 16.92 -2.59
C VAL A 224 12.62 17.32 -1.82
N LYS A 225 12.58 18.47 -1.15
CA LYS A 225 13.71 18.99 -0.37
C LYS A 225 14.01 18.17 0.88
N ARG A 226 12.99 17.82 1.66
CA ARG A 226 13.16 17.12 2.95
C ARG A 226 13.48 15.64 2.76
N LEU A 227 12.95 14.99 1.72
CA LEU A 227 13.35 13.64 1.32
C LEU A 227 14.74 13.60 0.65
N ARG A 228 15.37 14.77 0.41
CA ARG A 228 16.69 14.91 -0.23
C ARG A 228 16.76 14.20 -1.58
N ILE A 229 15.73 14.38 -2.39
CA ILE A 229 15.69 13.80 -3.73
C ILE A 229 16.62 14.61 -4.63
N GLU A 230 17.77 14.03 -4.99
CA GLU A 230 18.76 14.67 -5.86
C GLU A 230 18.63 14.24 -7.33
N ASP A 231 17.90 13.14 -7.60
CA ASP A 231 17.77 12.63 -8.95
C ASP A 231 16.82 13.47 -9.82
N GLU A 232 17.37 14.10 -10.86
CA GLU A 232 16.62 14.97 -11.77
C GLU A 232 15.48 14.27 -12.53
N VAL A 233 15.60 12.96 -12.79
CA VAL A 233 14.57 12.19 -13.49
C VAL A 233 13.38 11.97 -12.56
N VAL A 234 13.62 11.62 -11.30
CA VAL A 234 12.58 11.49 -10.27
C VAL A 234 11.89 12.84 -10.02
N ILE A 235 12.66 13.92 -9.86
CA ILE A 235 12.10 15.28 -9.68
C ILE A 235 11.20 15.66 -10.85
N ARG A 236 11.65 15.41 -12.09
CA ARG A 236 10.86 15.73 -13.30
C ARG A 236 9.57 14.92 -13.37
N TYR A 237 9.59 13.66 -12.95
CA TYR A 237 8.40 12.82 -12.88
C TYR A 237 7.41 13.34 -11.83
N ILE A 238 7.90 13.67 -10.63
CA ILE A 238 7.07 14.28 -9.56
C ILE A 238 6.45 15.59 -10.05
N LYS A 239 7.20 16.45 -10.75
CA LYS A 239 6.65 17.71 -11.30
C LYS A 239 5.63 17.49 -12.42
N LYS A 240 5.74 16.42 -13.21
CA LYS A 240 4.67 16.03 -14.14
C LYS A 240 3.43 15.53 -13.38
N TYR A 241 3.64 14.75 -12.33
CA TYR A 241 2.59 14.21 -11.49
C TYR A 241 1.85 15.30 -10.70
N GLU A 242 2.56 16.33 -10.24
CA GLU A 242 2.04 17.50 -9.51
C GLU A 242 0.78 18.08 -10.17
N LYS A 243 0.80 18.26 -11.49
CA LYS A 243 -0.36 18.77 -12.24
C LYS A 243 -1.59 17.85 -12.10
N ARG A 244 -1.42 16.55 -12.38
CA ARG A 244 -2.49 15.55 -12.28
C ARG A 244 -3.01 15.46 -10.84
N PHE A 245 -2.10 15.47 -9.87
CA PHE A 245 -2.43 15.42 -8.45
C PHE A 245 -3.30 16.62 -8.03
N ILE A 246 -2.87 17.85 -8.36
CA ILE A 246 -3.63 19.07 -8.06
C ILE A 246 -5.02 18.99 -8.70
N GLU A 247 -5.11 18.72 -10.01
CA GLU A 247 -6.40 18.60 -10.70
C GLU A 247 -7.33 17.58 -10.04
N SER A 248 -6.79 16.43 -9.63
CA SER A 248 -7.53 15.38 -8.93
C SER A 248 -8.00 15.84 -7.54
N VAL A 249 -7.15 16.51 -6.76
CA VAL A 249 -7.53 17.05 -5.44
C VAL A 249 -8.65 18.06 -5.59
N LEU A 250 -8.50 19.04 -6.48
CA LEU A 250 -9.52 20.06 -6.71
C LEU A 250 -10.84 19.44 -7.18
N SER A 251 -10.78 18.45 -8.08
CA SER A 251 -11.97 17.72 -8.52
C SER A 251 -12.64 16.97 -7.36
N SER A 252 -11.86 16.27 -6.54
CA SER A 252 -12.39 15.48 -5.41
C SER A 252 -13.05 16.34 -4.32
N ILE A 253 -12.56 17.57 -4.10
CA ILE A 253 -13.18 18.54 -3.20
C ILE A 253 -14.53 18.98 -3.78
N LYS A 254 -14.57 19.33 -5.08
CA LYS A 254 -15.82 19.73 -5.78
C LYS A 254 -16.88 18.63 -5.72
N SER A 255 -16.50 17.37 -5.90
CA SER A 255 -17.41 16.22 -5.87
C SER A 255 -17.67 15.67 -4.46
N ASN A 256 -17.11 16.26 -3.41
CA ASN A 256 -17.17 15.76 -2.03
C ASN A 256 -16.73 14.28 -1.91
N THR A 257 -15.71 13.91 -2.68
CA THR A 257 -15.07 12.59 -2.69
C THR A 257 -13.62 12.65 -2.21
N PHE A 258 -13.19 13.72 -1.54
CA PHE A 258 -11.82 13.89 -1.05
C PHE A 258 -11.32 12.72 -0.18
N LYS A 259 -12.22 12.08 0.58
CA LYS A 259 -11.90 10.86 1.35
C LYS A 259 -11.27 9.76 0.50
N SER A 260 -11.56 9.70 -0.80
CA SER A 260 -10.99 8.66 -1.66
C SER A 260 -9.52 8.84 -1.98
N MET A 261 -8.99 10.06 -1.75
CA MET A 261 -7.63 10.46 -2.10
C MET A 261 -6.64 10.27 -0.95
N VAL A 262 -7.16 10.09 0.27
CA VAL A 262 -6.37 10.00 1.49
C VAL A 262 -6.63 8.64 2.14
N THR A 263 -5.59 7.83 2.29
CA THR A 263 -5.69 6.63 3.12
C THR A 263 -5.58 7.02 4.58
N VAL A 264 -6.64 6.77 5.34
CA VAL A 264 -6.71 7.11 6.76
C VAL A 264 -6.23 5.92 7.60
N SER A 265 -5.20 6.16 8.40
CA SER A 265 -4.66 5.23 9.40
C SER A 265 -5.74 4.88 10.41
N LYS A 266 -6.00 3.59 10.56
CA LYS A 266 -6.89 3.09 11.61
C LYS A 266 -6.12 3.06 12.94
N ASN A 267 -6.58 3.89 13.89
CA ASN A 267 -5.95 4.04 15.21
C ASN A 267 -5.92 2.71 15.98
N LYS A 268 -4.82 2.50 16.69
CA LYS A 268 -4.37 1.38 17.56
C LYS A 268 -5.32 0.89 18.68
N ASN A 269 -6.63 1.05 18.56
CA ASN A 269 -7.63 0.43 19.46
C ASN A 269 -8.33 -0.79 18.84
N GLU A 270 -8.13 -1.04 17.56
CA GLU A 270 -8.07 -2.39 17.03
C GLU A 270 -6.59 -2.74 17.08
N GLN A 271 -6.25 -3.73 17.90
CA GLN A 271 -4.85 -4.06 18.17
C GLN A 271 -4.14 -4.30 16.83
N LEU A 272 -2.88 -3.90 16.77
CA LEU A 272 -1.91 -4.65 15.98
C LEU A 272 -2.05 -6.11 16.41
N GLU A 273 -2.83 -6.88 15.66
CA GLU A 273 -2.87 -8.34 15.66
C GLU A 273 -1.57 -8.87 15.01
N SER A 274 -0.46 -8.26 15.39
CA SER A 274 0.87 -8.46 14.86
C SER A 274 1.54 -9.60 15.60
N TYR A 275 1.10 -10.84 15.37
CA TYR A 275 1.92 -11.98 15.77
C TYR A 275 1.80 -13.17 14.81
N ILE A 276 0.82 -13.21 13.91
CA ILE A 276 0.69 -14.30 12.94
C ILE A 276 0.13 -13.71 11.63
N VAL A 277 0.88 -12.83 10.96
CA VAL A 277 0.51 -12.38 9.60
C VAL A 277 1.06 -13.40 8.60
N ASP A 278 0.27 -13.79 7.61
CA ASP A 278 0.58 -14.84 6.62
C ASP A 278 1.69 -14.44 5.61
N ASP A 279 2.40 -13.35 5.87
CA ASP A 279 3.12 -12.62 4.81
C ASP A 279 4.49 -12.02 5.20
N GLU A 280 4.98 -12.29 6.41
CA GLU A 280 6.42 -12.06 6.67
C GLU A 280 7.24 -13.15 5.97
N SER A 281 8.36 -12.77 5.36
CA SER A 281 9.25 -13.69 4.66
C SER A 281 9.64 -14.82 5.60
N LYS A 282 9.36 -16.06 5.19
CA LYS A 282 9.77 -17.27 5.91
C LYS A 282 11.22 -17.12 6.39
N LEU A 283 11.47 -17.35 7.68
CA LEU A 283 12.82 -17.44 8.22
C LEU A 283 13.63 -18.41 7.35
N ASP A 284 14.86 -18.02 7.00
CA ASP A 284 15.77 -18.94 6.35
C ASP A 284 16.11 -20.10 7.30
N ASP A 285 16.49 -21.25 6.74
CA ASP A 285 16.73 -22.46 7.53
C ASP A 285 17.80 -22.30 8.63
N GLU A 286 18.77 -21.38 8.45
CA GLU A 286 19.80 -21.11 9.46
C GLU A 286 19.23 -20.31 10.62
N SER A 287 18.49 -19.24 10.31
CA SER A 287 17.78 -18.43 11.31
C SER A 287 16.73 -19.24 12.08
N PHE A 288 15.94 -20.05 11.37
CA PHE A 288 14.96 -20.94 11.99
C PHE A 288 15.62 -21.92 12.95
N ARG A 289 16.71 -22.58 12.53
CA ARG A 289 17.46 -23.51 13.40
C ARG A 289 18.03 -22.83 14.63
N LYS A 290 18.51 -21.59 14.49
CA LYS A 290 19.03 -20.83 15.61
C LYS A 290 17.95 -20.58 16.66
N ILE A 291 16.79 -20.08 16.23
CA ILE A 291 15.63 -19.82 17.11
C ILE A 291 15.14 -21.13 17.74
N PHE A 292 15.03 -22.20 16.94
CA PHE A 292 14.64 -23.53 17.43
C PHE A 292 15.57 -24.03 18.56
N ASN A 293 16.88 -23.92 18.37
CA ASN A 293 17.85 -24.32 19.39
C ASN A 293 17.77 -23.42 20.63
N GLU A 294 17.57 -22.11 20.47
CA GLU A 294 17.39 -21.18 21.59
C GLU A 294 16.15 -21.52 22.42
N ILE A 295 15.05 -21.95 21.78
CA ILE A 295 13.84 -22.41 22.48
C ILE A 295 14.12 -23.71 23.24
N LEU A 296 14.81 -24.68 22.62
CA LEU A 296 15.14 -25.96 23.25
C LEU A 296 16.09 -25.81 24.45
N ASP A 297 17.08 -24.93 24.34
CA ASP A 297 18.07 -24.68 25.39
C ASP A 297 17.50 -23.86 26.56
N SER A 298 16.37 -23.18 26.34
CA SER A 298 15.70 -22.42 27.39
C SER A 298 14.97 -23.33 28.39
N THR A 299 15.19 -23.08 29.68
CA THR A 299 14.54 -23.80 30.79
C THR A 299 13.33 -23.06 31.38
N SER A 300 13.05 -21.83 30.89
CA SER A 300 11.97 -20.99 31.38
C SER A 300 10.85 -20.89 30.34
N ILE A 301 9.63 -21.28 30.71
CA ILE A 301 8.45 -21.21 29.83
C ILE A 301 8.21 -19.78 29.33
N ILE A 302 8.37 -18.80 30.22
CA ILE A 302 8.19 -17.37 29.89
C ILE A 302 9.23 -16.94 28.85
N GLU A 303 10.47 -17.40 28.99
CA GLU A 303 11.54 -17.06 28.07
C GLU A 303 11.35 -17.74 26.71
N LYS A 304 10.90 -19.00 26.69
CA LYS A 304 10.52 -19.68 25.44
C LYS A 304 9.43 -18.91 24.69
N ILE A 305 8.38 -18.48 25.39
CA ILE A 305 7.30 -17.67 24.82
C ILE A 305 7.85 -16.34 24.30
N ARG A 306 8.75 -15.69 25.05
CA ARG A 306 9.40 -14.44 24.64
C ARG A 306 10.19 -14.62 23.34
N ILE A 307 11.02 -15.66 23.25
CA ILE A 307 11.80 -15.98 22.05
C ILE A 307 10.86 -16.21 20.86
N ILE A 308 9.80 -16.98 21.05
CA ILE A 308 8.81 -17.26 20.00
C ILE A 308 8.16 -15.96 19.52
N LYS A 309 7.67 -15.13 20.44
CA LYS A 309 6.95 -13.89 20.11
C LYS A 309 7.84 -12.81 19.50
N GLU A 310 9.13 -12.75 19.88
CA GLU A 310 10.06 -11.73 19.37
C GLU A 310 10.68 -12.09 18.01
N ASN A 311 10.74 -13.39 17.67
CA ASN A 311 11.51 -13.86 16.52
C ASN A 311 10.67 -14.56 15.43
N ILE A 312 9.40 -14.87 15.70
CA ILE A 312 8.52 -15.55 14.74
C ILE A 312 7.34 -14.65 14.44
N ASN A 313 7.28 -14.17 13.21
CA ASN A 313 6.29 -13.20 12.78
C ASN A 313 5.43 -13.68 11.60
N ALA A 314 5.90 -14.71 10.89
CA ALA A 314 5.17 -15.34 9.79
C ALA A 314 4.29 -16.48 10.30
N LYS A 315 3.04 -16.56 9.82
CA LYS A 315 2.12 -17.66 10.15
C LYS A 315 2.74 -19.04 9.94
N LYS A 316 3.42 -19.22 8.82
CA LYS A 316 4.04 -20.50 8.47
C LYS A 316 5.16 -20.89 9.43
N ASP A 317 6.02 -19.95 9.80
CA ASP A 317 7.09 -20.22 10.77
C ASP A 317 6.55 -20.48 12.17
N PHE A 318 5.45 -19.81 12.53
CA PHE A 318 4.78 -20.04 13.81
C PHE A 318 4.18 -21.45 13.86
N ILE A 319 3.52 -21.89 12.79
CA ILE A 319 3.03 -23.28 12.67
C ILE A 319 4.20 -24.26 12.66
N ASP A 320 5.26 -24.01 11.89
CA ASP A 320 6.44 -24.86 11.82
C ASP A 320 7.07 -25.03 13.22
N ILE A 321 7.10 -23.96 14.04
CA ILE A 321 7.59 -24.02 15.43
C ILE A 321 6.64 -24.80 16.34
N LEU A 322 5.32 -24.60 16.23
CA LEU A 322 4.34 -25.42 16.96
C LEU A 322 4.40 -26.91 16.57
N GLU A 323 4.83 -27.22 15.34
CA GLU A 323 5.01 -28.59 14.85
C GLU A 323 6.41 -29.16 15.15
N SER A 324 7.40 -28.32 15.47
CA SER A 324 8.81 -28.70 15.65
C SER A 324 9.13 -29.47 16.94
N GLU A 325 8.12 -29.84 17.75
CA GLU A 325 8.30 -30.54 19.03
C GLU A 325 9.23 -29.82 20.03
N CYS A 326 9.29 -28.48 20.02
CA CYS A 326 10.08 -27.70 20.98
C CYS A 326 9.30 -27.25 22.24
N LEU A 327 7.98 -27.41 22.24
CA LEU A 327 7.07 -27.07 23.33
C LEU A 327 6.29 -28.31 23.80
N PHE A 328 5.98 -28.37 25.10
CA PHE A 328 5.27 -29.49 25.71
C PHE A 328 4.29 -29.06 26.81
N GLY A 329 3.14 -29.74 26.89
CA GLY A 329 2.21 -29.64 28.01
C GLY A 329 1.75 -28.20 28.31
N GLU A 330 2.07 -27.71 29.52
CA GLU A 330 1.69 -26.37 29.99
C GLU A 330 2.32 -25.23 29.17
N GLU A 331 3.42 -25.49 28.45
CA GLU A 331 4.09 -24.48 27.60
C GLU A 331 3.18 -24.01 26.46
N TYR A 332 2.44 -24.92 25.82
CA TYR A 332 1.44 -24.57 24.81
C TYR A 332 0.31 -23.74 25.41
N LEU A 333 -0.19 -24.12 26.58
CA LEU A 333 -1.29 -23.42 27.23
C LEU A 333 -0.89 -21.99 27.62
N MET A 334 0.33 -21.81 28.13
CA MET A 334 0.86 -20.48 28.46
C MET A 334 1.12 -19.65 27.20
N LEU A 335 1.62 -20.27 26.11
CA LEU A 335 1.77 -19.60 24.83
C LEU A 335 0.41 -19.11 24.32
N PHE A 336 -0.60 -19.99 24.22
CA PHE A 336 -1.94 -19.62 23.76
C PHE A 336 -2.63 -18.60 24.67
N ALA A 337 -2.39 -18.65 25.99
CA ALA A 337 -2.89 -17.62 26.91
C ALA A 337 -2.26 -16.24 26.66
N SER A 338 -1.06 -16.19 26.07
CA SER A 338 -0.35 -14.96 25.71
C SER A 338 -0.72 -14.41 24.33
N LEU A 339 -1.56 -15.13 23.58
CA LEU A 339 -2.00 -14.76 22.23
C LEU A 339 -3.28 -13.91 22.26
N SER A 340 -3.42 -13.04 21.26
CA SER A 340 -4.64 -12.28 21.00
C SER A 340 -5.77 -13.17 20.46
N GLU A 341 -7.00 -12.66 20.45
CA GLU A 341 -8.16 -13.40 19.93
C GLU A 341 -8.05 -13.64 18.41
N LEU A 342 -7.43 -12.74 17.63
CA LEU A 342 -7.15 -13.00 16.22
C LEU A 342 -6.03 -14.02 16.02
N GLU A 343 -4.94 -13.97 16.77
CA GLU A 343 -3.89 -15.00 16.69
C GLU A 343 -4.46 -16.39 16.96
N LEU A 344 -5.32 -16.49 17.98
CA LEU A 344 -6.08 -17.70 18.24
C LEU A 344 -6.99 -18.06 17.07
N ALA A 345 -7.70 -17.08 16.48
CA ALA A 345 -8.53 -17.30 15.29
C ALA A 345 -7.72 -17.81 14.08
N ILE A 346 -6.51 -17.29 13.84
CA ILE A 346 -5.63 -17.74 12.75
C ILE A 346 -5.19 -19.18 13.00
N LEU A 347 -4.75 -19.53 14.21
CA LEU A 347 -4.47 -20.93 14.56
C LEU A 347 -5.71 -21.81 14.43
N GLY A 348 -6.86 -21.28 14.84
CA GLY A 348 -8.17 -21.87 14.65
C GLY A 348 -8.47 -22.16 13.18
N SER A 349 -8.15 -21.26 12.25
CA SER A 349 -8.37 -21.47 10.82
C SER A 349 -7.61 -22.69 10.29
N VAL A 350 -6.41 -22.94 10.82
CA VAL A 350 -5.59 -24.12 10.47
C VAL A 350 -6.13 -25.39 11.11
N VAL A 351 -6.59 -25.31 12.37
CA VAL A 351 -7.19 -26.44 13.09
C VAL A 351 -8.52 -26.83 12.45
N PHE A 352 -9.35 -25.86 12.10
CA PHE A 352 -10.71 -26.07 11.58
C PHE A 352 -10.79 -26.10 10.06
N TYR A 353 -9.69 -25.93 9.34
CA TYR A 353 -9.63 -25.78 7.88
C TYR A 353 -10.57 -26.70 7.08
N GLU A 354 -10.63 -27.98 7.42
CA GLU A 354 -11.51 -28.94 6.71
C GLU A 354 -13.00 -28.68 6.95
N ASP A 355 -13.37 -28.18 8.13
CA ASP A 355 -14.74 -27.89 8.54
C ASP A 355 -15.26 -26.56 7.96
N ILE A 356 -14.38 -25.55 7.84
CA ILE A 356 -14.68 -24.22 7.27
C ILE A 356 -15.19 -24.34 5.84
N ARG A 357 -14.63 -25.28 5.08
CA ARG A 357 -14.97 -25.48 3.66
C ARG A 357 -16.40 -25.99 3.43
N MET A 358 -17.08 -26.48 4.47
CA MET A 358 -18.40 -27.11 4.33
C MET A 358 -19.57 -26.28 4.86
N ARG A 359 -19.33 -25.33 5.79
CA ARG A 359 -20.35 -24.48 6.42
C ARG A 359 -19.72 -23.33 7.21
N GLU A 360 -20.54 -22.34 7.61
CA GLU A 360 -20.16 -21.36 8.62
C GLU A 360 -19.66 -22.08 9.89
N ILE A 361 -18.56 -21.57 10.46
CA ILE A 361 -17.89 -22.20 11.60
C ILE A 361 -18.71 -21.93 12.85
N ASN A 362 -19.00 -23.00 13.61
CA ASN A 362 -19.51 -22.92 14.97
C ASN A 362 -18.58 -23.66 15.92
N ILE A 363 -17.64 -22.94 16.54
CA ILE A 363 -16.57 -23.54 17.36
C ILE A 363 -17.19 -24.30 18.54
N LEU A 364 -18.23 -23.73 19.16
CA LEU A 364 -18.92 -24.35 20.30
C LEU A 364 -19.50 -25.72 19.93
N GLU A 365 -20.13 -25.86 18.77
CA GLU A 365 -20.64 -27.13 18.26
C GLU A 365 -19.52 -28.17 18.09
N PHE A 366 -18.39 -27.78 17.51
CA PHE A 366 -17.25 -28.69 17.27
C PHE A 366 -16.52 -29.09 18.56
N LEU A 367 -16.42 -28.19 19.55
CA LEU A 367 -15.84 -28.49 20.85
C LEU A 367 -16.69 -29.49 21.64
N LEU A 368 -18.02 -29.42 21.50
CA LEU A 368 -18.99 -30.36 22.10
C LEU A 368 -18.96 -31.73 21.42
N ASN A 369 -18.84 -31.77 20.09
CA ASN A 369 -18.85 -33.00 19.29
C ASN A 369 -17.53 -33.79 19.30
N LYS A 370 -16.58 -33.45 20.18
CA LYS A 370 -15.27 -34.11 20.34
C LYS A 370 -14.50 -34.23 19.02
N LYS A 371 -14.27 -33.11 18.33
CA LYS A 371 -13.29 -33.08 17.23
C LYS A 371 -11.98 -33.75 17.66
N THR A 372 -11.51 -34.70 16.85
CA THR A 372 -10.28 -35.46 17.09
C THR A 372 -9.18 -34.96 16.17
N GLU A 373 -8.07 -34.51 16.75
CA GLU A 373 -6.85 -34.13 16.05
C GLU A 373 -5.72 -35.09 16.43
N THR A 374 -4.76 -35.27 15.53
CA THR A 374 -3.59 -36.13 15.76
C THR A 374 -2.31 -35.32 16.05
N THR A 375 -2.26 -34.05 15.64
CA THR A 375 -1.12 -33.17 15.88
C THR A 375 -1.13 -32.61 17.31
N LEU A 376 0.00 -32.66 18.00
CA LEU A 376 0.12 -32.32 19.43
C LEU A 376 -0.37 -30.90 19.75
N TRP A 377 0.12 -29.89 19.02
CA TRP A 377 -0.25 -28.50 19.28
C TRP A 377 -1.74 -28.23 19.02
N LYS A 378 -2.35 -28.91 18.03
CA LYS A 378 -3.79 -28.81 17.73
C LYS A 378 -4.63 -29.41 18.86
N ILE A 379 -4.18 -30.53 19.43
CA ILE A 379 -4.81 -31.13 20.62
C ILE A 379 -4.76 -30.16 21.80
N GLU A 380 -3.60 -29.54 22.05
CA GLU A 380 -3.46 -28.57 23.14
C GLU A 380 -4.26 -27.28 22.88
N TYR A 381 -4.36 -26.83 21.63
CA TYR A 381 -5.22 -25.71 21.24
C TYR A 381 -6.69 -26.00 21.54
N LEU A 382 -7.21 -27.17 21.16
CA LEU A 382 -8.58 -27.57 21.48
C LEU A 382 -8.83 -27.67 22.99
N LYS A 383 -7.85 -28.16 23.77
CA LYS A 383 -7.92 -28.17 25.23
C LYS A 383 -7.96 -26.75 25.81
N PHE A 384 -7.17 -25.83 25.26
CA PHE A 384 -7.16 -24.43 25.65
C PHE A 384 -8.51 -23.76 25.38
N MET A 385 -9.07 -23.97 24.18
CA MET A 385 -10.36 -23.41 23.77
C MET A 385 -11.52 -23.90 24.65
N LYS A 386 -11.53 -25.18 25.03
CA LYS A 386 -12.54 -25.75 25.97
C LYS A 386 -12.55 -25.11 27.35
N ARG A 387 -11.48 -24.39 27.74
CA ARG A 387 -11.35 -23.73 29.04
C ARG A 387 -11.68 -22.24 28.99
N GLN A 388 -11.96 -21.69 27.80
CA GLN A 388 -12.32 -20.28 27.65
C GLN A 388 -13.82 -20.05 27.89
N SER A 389 -14.18 -18.81 28.22
CA SER A 389 -15.59 -18.37 28.29
C SER A 389 -16.26 -18.39 26.92
N GLU A 390 -17.57 -18.62 26.88
CA GLU A 390 -18.35 -18.61 25.64
C GLU A 390 -18.20 -17.29 24.87
N ASP A 391 -18.17 -16.14 25.56
CA ASP A 391 -18.00 -14.83 24.92
C ASP A 391 -16.69 -14.72 24.13
N LYS A 392 -15.60 -15.21 24.72
CA LYS A 392 -14.27 -15.25 24.08
C LYS A 392 -14.26 -16.20 22.88
N ILE A 393 -14.92 -17.35 23.01
CA ILE A 393 -15.03 -18.31 21.89
C ILE A 393 -15.82 -17.69 20.73
N ARG A 394 -16.92 -16.97 21.01
CA ARG A 394 -17.69 -16.26 19.98
C ARG A 394 -16.89 -15.16 19.32
N SER A 395 -16.13 -14.37 20.08
CA SER A 395 -15.25 -13.36 19.51
C SER A 395 -14.22 -13.98 18.56
N ILE A 396 -13.56 -15.06 18.96
CA ILE A 396 -12.60 -15.80 18.11
C ILE A 396 -13.30 -16.36 16.86
N GLU A 397 -14.52 -16.89 16.99
CA GLU A 397 -15.34 -17.39 15.88
C GLU A 397 -15.68 -16.28 14.86
N GLU A 398 -16.03 -15.08 15.33
CA GLU A 398 -16.25 -13.92 14.47
C GLU A 398 -14.99 -13.51 13.70
N HIS A 399 -13.82 -13.53 14.35
CA HIS A 399 -12.56 -13.28 13.67
C HIS A 399 -12.24 -14.38 12.64
N MET A 400 -12.48 -15.65 12.96
CA MET A 400 -12.28 -16.77 12.02
C MET A 400 -13.15 -16.66 10.78
N ASN A 401 -14.41 -16.24 10.92
CA ASN A 401 -15.33 -16.05 9.79
C ASN A 401 -14.99 -14.81 8.94
N LYS A 402 -14.11 -13.90 9.41
CA LYS A 402 -13.60 -12.76 8.62
C LYS A 402 -12.29 -13.10 7.88
N ILE A 403 -11.53 -14.06 8.39
CA ILE A 403 -10.25 -14.51 7.81
C ILE A 403 -10.47 -15.48 6.63
N ASN A 404 -11.57 -16.23 6.63
CA ASN A 404 -11.96 -17.16 5.57
C ASN A 404 -13.12 -16.60 4.75
#